data_AF-A0A933Y1R8-F1
#
_entry.id   AF-A0A933Y1R8-F1
#
_cell.length_a   1.000
_cell.length_b   1.000
_cell.length_c   1.000
_cell.angle_alpha   90.00
_cell.angle_beta   90.00
_cell.angle_gamma   90.00
#
_symmetry.space_group_name_H-M   'P 1'
#
loop_
_entity.id
_entity.type
_entity.pdbx_description
1 polymer ?
#
loop_
_entity_poly.entity_id
_entity_poly.type
_entity_poly.pdbx_seq_one_letter_code
_entity_poly.pdbx_strand_id
1 'polypeptide(L)'
;MNAVNEDARRLAALAEYYDAEATDLGVRTADQFVPPLSTKDRRRRRLRGDEDRTGALVLVKGSDGVLRWDVGGARRRAARRRAGRASRAGLWSWLTGDGEQVAELHFELLPPNEIVAAISKLDRKFAAASLGVDAVGAPSFGLRRWRGGRLVPVAGPTATAKSKRILLFVHGTFSNCDHFLVDEFLATKQGRELVASKRFDEVLTFDHPTLAVSPMLNAFELSRLMRGVEAEVCVVAHSRGGLVTRWWLEGFGGAEDGPRKAVLVGSPLAGTSLASPARIRESMDLLTNVGNALKLAGSAATAFAPFLAAPVVLLKVFTSITSALSKLPIADAGVALVPGLGAQSRVGNNHELLRLRAVRPNKLPSYFVVRSNFEPADVGWKFWRLFRKDQLADAAVDTVFPGENDLVVDTESMDDVFTDASVPRPKIIHDFGTNPTVHHINYFRQRETIDAIAGAL
;
A
#
# COMPACT_ATOMS: atom_id res chain seq x y z
N MET A 1 36.01 11.86 -10.21
CA MET A 1 36.15 10.38 -10.16
C MET A 1 35.38 9.74 -8.98
N ASN A 2 35.25 10.39 -7.82
CA ASN A 2 34.55 9.81 -6.65
C ASN A 2 33.01 9.70 -6.78
N ALA A 3 32.34 10.70 -7.36
CA ALA A 3 30.87 10.71 -7.46
C ALA A 3 30.29 9.64 -8.41
N VAL A 4 30.99 9.34 -9.52
CA VAL A 4 30.56 8.33 -10.51
C VAL A 4 30.66 6.91 -9.92
N ASN A 5 31.67 6.66 -9.10
CA ASN A 5 31.87 5.36 -8.44
C ASN A 5 30.83 5.15 -7.32
N GLU A 6 30.41 6.22 -6.67
CA GLU A 6 29.36 6.18 -5.64
C GLU A 6 27.97 5.92 -6.24
N ASP A 7 27.61 6.57 -7.35
CA ASP A 7 26.32 6.34 -8.03
C ASP A 7 26.21 4.92 -8.59
N ALA A 8 27.30 4.39 -9.18
CA ALA A 8 27.35 3.01 -9.67
C ALA A 8 27.17 1.97 -8.53
N ARG A 9 27.79 2.20 -7.37
CA ARG A 9 27.59 1.33 -6.18
C ARG A 9 26.16 1.38 -5.65
N ARG A 10 25.52 2.55 -5.68
CA ARG A 10 24.12 2.72 -5.26
C ARG A 10 23.16 1.97 -6.18
N LEU A 11 23.39 2.04 -7.50
CA LEU A 11 22.59 1.31 -8.48
C LEU A 11 22.75 -0.21 -8.35
N ALA A 12 23.97 -0.69 -8.06
CA ALA A 12 24.20 -2.11 -7.79
C ALA A 12 23.45 -2.60 -6.55
N ALA A 13 23.47 -1.85 -5.45
CA ALA A 13 22.75 -2.20 -4.23
C ALA A 13 21.22 -2.19 -4.40
N LEU A 14 20.68 -1.31 -5.25
CA LEU A 14 19.26 -1.31 -5.63
C LEU A 14 18.88 -2.56 -6.41
N ALA A 15 19.72 -2.97 -7.38
CA ALA A 15 19.49 -4.18 -8.17
C ALA A 15 19.49 -5.45 -7.30
N GLU A 16 20.49 -5.60 -6.42
CA GLU A 16 20.57 -6.73 -5.47
C GLU A 16 19.37 -6.81 -4.53
N TYR A 17 18.89 -5.66 -4.06
CA TYR A 17 17.73 -5.60 -3.18
C TYR A 17 16.45 -6.11 -3.85
N TYR A 18 16.18 -5.66 -5.08
CA TYR A 18 15.00 -6.11 -5.82
C TYR A 18 15.09 -7.60 -6.19
N ASP A 19 16.29 -8.13 -6.43
CA ASP A 19 16.51 -9.56 -6.69
C ASP A 19 16.13 -10.44 -5.47
N ALA A 20 16.62 -10.07 -4.28
CA ALA A 20 16.38 -10.83 -3.04
C ALA A 20 14.89 -10.93 -2.68
N GLU A 21 14.14 -9.82 -2.79
CA GLU A 21 12.73 -9.77 -2.39
C GLU A 21 11.78 -10.43 -3.40
N ALA A 22 12.12 -10.36 -4.68
CA ALA A 22 11.29 -10.84 -5.78
C ALA A 22 11.36 -12.37 -5.97
N THR A 23 12.44 -13.00 -5.46
CA THR A 23 12.76 -14.40 -5.67
C THR A 23 11.72 -15.38 -5.04
N ASP A 24 11.12 -15.06 -3.90
CA ASP A 24 10.11 -15.93 -3.27
C ASP A 24 8.77 -16.00 -4.05
N LEU A 25 8.60 -15.14 -5.06
CA LEU A 25 7.34 -14.98 -5.79
C LEU A 25 7.47 -15.33 -7.28
N GLY A 26 8.55 -16.05 -7.64
CA GLY A 26 8.80 -16.50 -9.00
C GLY A 26 9.06 -15.35 -9.97
N VAL A 27 9.60 -14.24 -9.45
CA VAL A 27 10.24 -13.18 -10.23
C VAL A 27 11.75 -13.41 -10.10
N ARG A 28 12.49 -13.26 -11.19
CA ARG A 28 13.93 -13.55 -11.28
C ARG A 28 14.61 -12.49 -12.12
N THR A 29 15.91 -12.26 -11.93
CA THR A 29 16.70 -11.50 -12.89
C THR A 29 16.82 -12.24 -14.23
N ALA A 30 17.19 -11.53 -15.30
CA ALA A 30 17.29 -12.08 -16.66
C ALA A 30 18.24 -13.27 -16.79
N ASP A 31 19.32 -13.31 -16.01
CA ASP A 31 20.31 -14.38 -15.97
C ASP A 31 19.84 -15.62 -15.18
N GLN A 32 18.97 -15.41 -14.19
CA GLN A 32 18.43 -16.48 -13.35
C GLN A 32 17.10 -17.07 -13.87
N PHE A 33 16.43 -16.37 -14.80
CA PHE A 33 15.14 -16.80 -15.32
C PHE A 33 15.29 -17.87 -16.40
N VAL A 34 14.82 -19.08 -16.10
CA VAL A 34 14.67 -20.16 -17.09
C VAL A 34 13.23 -20.19 -17.59
N PRO A 35 12.95 -19.83 -18.86
CA PRO A 35 11.59 -19.89 -19.37
C PRO A 35 11.09 -21.34 -19.40
N PRO A 36 9.80 -21.59 -19.09
CA PRO A 36 9.26 -22.94 -18.88
C PRO A 36 9.44 -23.87 -20.10
N LEU A 37 9.58 -23.32 -21.31
CA LEU A 37 10.06 -24.05 -22.49
C LEU A 37 10.85 -23.12 -23.43
N SER A 38 11.98 -23.59 -23.95
CA SER A 38 12.70 -22.83 -24.99
C SER A 38 11.87 -22.76 -26.29
N THR A 39 11.96 -21.66 -27.02
CA THR A 39 11.31 -21.51 -28.33
C THR A 39 11.73 -22.60 -29.32
N LYS A 40 12.94 -23.14 -29.18
CA LYS A 40 13.47 -24.26 -29.97
C LYS A 40 12.80 -25.59 -29.63
N ASP A 41 12.57 -25.86 -28.35
CA ASP A 41 11.92 -27.10 -27.89
C ASP A 41 10.41 -27.10 -28.16
N ARG A 42 9.75 -25.94 -28.06
CA ARG A 42 8.34 -25.77 -28.46
C ARG A 42 8.12 -26.09 -29.95
N ARG A 43 8.99 -25.56 -30.82
CA ARG A 43 8.97 -25.85 -32.26
C ARG A 43 9.22 -27.32 -32.55
N ARG A 44 10.17 -27.96 -31.84
CA ARG A 44 10.45 -29.40 -31.99
C ARG A 44 9.29 -30.28 -31.57
N ARG A 45 8.55 -29.91 -30.52
CA ARG A 45 7.44 -30.70 -29.97
C ARG A 45 6.10 -30.48 -30.69
N ARG A 46 6.06 -29.67 -31.76
CA ARG A 46 4.84 -29.30 -32.50
C ARG A 46 3.69 -28.83 -31.59
N LEU A 47 4.04 -28.25 -30.44
CA LEU A 47 3.07 -27.65 -29.52
C LEU A 47 2.53 -26.40 -30.21
N ARG A 48 1.30 -26.49 -30.73
CA ARG A 48 0.58 -25.33 -31.27
C ARG A 48 0.11 -24.48 -30.08
N GLY A 49 0.60 -23.24 -30.01
CA GLY A 49 -0.15 -22.14 -29.42
C GLY A 49 -0.29 -22.11 -27.89
N ASP A 50 0.63 -22.69 -27.11
CA ASP A 50 0.76 -22.24 -25.72
C ASP A 50 1.71 -21.03 -25.70
N GLU A 51 1.14 -19.88 -25.38
CA GLU A 51 1.67 -18.55 -25.62
C GLU A 51 2.96 -18.26 -24.84
N ASP A 52 3.63 -17.16 -25.16
CA ASP A 52 4.73 -16.66 -24.34
C ASP A 52 4.15 -16.20 -23.00
N ARG A 53 4.21 -17.08 -21.99
CA ARG A 53 3.75 -16.82 -20.62
C ARG A 53 4.79 -16.03 -19.84
N THR A 54 5.71 -15.34 -20.50
CA THR A 54 6.78 -14.60 -19.84
C THR A 54 6.43 -13.12 -19.79
N GLY A 55 6.41 -12.56 -18.59
CA GLY A 55 6.42 -11.12 -18.36
C GLY A 55 7.84 -10.61 -18.09
N ALA A 56 8.07 -9.34 -18.39
CA ALA A 56 9.30 -8.64 -18.04
C ALA A 56 8.98 -7.23 -17.52
N LEU A 57 9.67 -6.85 -16.46
CA LEU A 57 9.68 -5.52 -15.85
C LEU A 57 11.10 -4.97 -15.90
N VAL A 58 11.25 -3.76 -16.40
CA VAL A 58 12.54 -3.08 -16.48
C VAL A 58 12.49 -1.83 -15.63
N LEU A 59 13.42 -1.69 -14.69
CA LEU A 59 13.61 -0.47 -13.93
C LEU A 59 14.60 0.42 -14.66
N VAL A 60 14.20 1.64 -15.00
CA VAL A 60 15.00 2.60 -15.76
C VAL A 60 15.18 3.88 -14.95
N LYS A 61 16.41 4.38 -14.85
CA LYS A 61 16.72 5.72 -14.33
C LYS A 61 16.70 6.71 -15.49
N GLY A 62 15.76 7.64 -15.48
CA GLY A 62 15.69 8.70 -16.48
C GLY A 62 16.84 9.71 -16.35
N SER A 63 17.04 10.54 -17.37
CA SER A 63 17.99 11.66 -17.34
C SER A 63 17.66 12.71 -16.28
N ASP A 64 16.42 12.74 -15.82
CA ASP A 64 15.91 13.51 -14.68
C ASP A 64 16.26 12.90 -13.31
N GLY A 65 16.91 11.74 -13.29
CA GLY A 65 17.31 11.01 -12.08
C GLY A 65 16.19 10.18 -11.45
N VAL A 66 15.01 10.11 -12.06
CA VAL A 66 13.84 9.40 -11.52
C VAL A 66 13.78 7.96 -12.01
N LEU A 67 13.54 7.04 -11.09
CA LEU A 67 13.37 5.62 -11.38
C LEU A 67 11.95 5.31 -11.86
N ARG A 68 11.80 4.59 -12.97
CA ARG A 68 10.50 4.22 -13.55
C ARG A 68 10.44 2.76 -13.97
N TRP A 69 9.31 2.11 -13.74
CA TRP A 69 9.04 0.74 -14.17
C TRP A 69 8.38 0.68 -15.54
N ASP A 70 9.05 0.01 -16.48
CA ASP A 70 8.48 -0.34 -17.77
C ASP A 70 8.05 -1.81 -17.83
N VAL A 71 6.87 -2.05 -18.41
CA VAL A 71 6.22 -3.34 -18.59
C VAL A 71 6.26 -3.65 -20.08
N GLY A 72 7.01 -4.67 -20.46
CA GLY A 72 7.07 -5.11 -21.85
C GLY A 72 8.48 -5.15 -22.41
N GLY A 73 9.17 -6.26 -22.12
CA GLY A 73 10.18 -6.84 -22.99
C GLY A 73 11.55 -6.17 -22.98
N ALA A 74 12.53 -6.93 -22.47
CA ALA A 74 13.96 -6.82 -22.73
C ALA A 74 14.28 -6.02 -23.99
N ARG A 75 15.08 -4.95 -23.84
CA ARG A 75 15.82 -4.40 -24.97
C ARG A 75 16.55 -5.57 -25.61
N ARG A 76 16.05 -6.08 -26.73
CA ARG A 76 16.85 -6.92 -27.62
C ARG A 76 18.10 -6.12 -27.91
N ARG A 77 19.23 -6.52 -27.29
CA ARG A 77 20.57 -6.06 -27.67
C ARG A 77 20.58 -5.97 -29.18
N ALA A 78 20.75 -4.75 -29.68
CA ALA A 78 20.49 -4.40 -31.06
C ALA A 78 21.34 -5.26 -32.02
N ALA A 79 20.77 -6.37 -32.48
CA ALA A 79 21.17 -6.96 -33.75
C ALA A 79 20.46 -6.15 -34.83
N ARG A 80 21.18 -5.20 -35.42
CA ARG A 80 20.82 -4.54 -36.69
C ARG A 80 20.24 -5.59 -37.64
N ARG A 81 18.92 -5.60 -37.88
CA ARG A 81 18.32 -6.12 -39.11
C ARG A 81 16.83 -5.75 -39.24
N ARG A 82 16.63 -4.82 -40.19
CA ARG A 82 15.49 -4.57 -41.08
C ARG A 82 14.10 -4.30 -40.48
N ALA A 83 13.67 -3.08 -40.79
CA ALA A 83 12.32 -2.56 -40.74
C ALA A 83 11.28 -3.50 -41.38
N GLY A 84 10.11 -3.57 -40.74
CA GLY A 84 8.91 -4.18 -41.30
C GLY A 84 7.95 -4.67 -40.22
N ARG A 85 6.85 -3.93 -40.04
CA ARG A 85 5.71 -4.16 -39.12
C ARG A 85 5.92 -3.79 -37.65
N ALA A 86 5.71 -2.51 -37.36
CA ALA A 86 5.41 -2.03 -36.02
C ALA A 86 4.00 -2.45 -35.61
N SER A 87 3.89 -3.51 -34.81
CA SER A 87 2.73 -3.72 -33.94
C SER A 87 2.77 -2.68 -32.81
N ARG A 88 1.59 -2.27 -32.33
CA ARG A 88 1.29 -1.21 -31.34
C ARG A 88 2.09 -1.18 -30.02
N ALA A 89 3.08 -2.05 -29.82
CA ALA A 89 4.06 -1.99 -28.73
C ALA A 89 5.20 -0.98 -28.96
N GLY A 90 5.39 -0.49 -30.19
CA GLY A 90 6.50 0.41 -30.55
C GLY A 90 6.26 1.91 -30.36
N LEU A 91 5.07 2.34 -29.93
CA LEU A 91 4.76 3.77 -29.80
C LEU A 91 5.34 4.39 -28.51
N TRP A 92 5.53 3.60 -27.45
CA TRP A 92 6.01 4.08 -26.16
C TRP A 92 7.55 4.11 -26.03
N SER A 93 8.25 3.22 -26.74
CA SER A 93 9.72 3.20 -26.81
C SER A 93 10.36 4.45 -27.43
N TRP A 94 9.57 5.28 -28.13
CA TRP A 94 10.03 6.54 -28.72
C TRP A 94 9.84 7.74 -27.77
N LEU A 95 8.95 7.64 -26.77
CA LEU A 95 8.69 8.72 -25.82
C LEU A 95 9.62 8.69 -24.59
N THR A 96 10.24 7.55 -24.26
CA THR A 96 11.10 7.36 -23.07
C THR A 96 12.60 7.38 -23.40
N GLY A 97 13.06 8.34 -24.20
CA GLY A 97 14.47 8.49 -24.58
C GLY A 97 15.46 8.35 -23.40
N ASP A 98 16.58 7.67 -23.66
CA ASP A 98 17.86 7.79 -22.93
C ASP A 98 17.91 7.57 -21.41
N GLY A 99 17.20 6.59 -20.86
CA GLY A 99 17.39 6.14 -19.47
C GLY A 99 18.43 5.01 -19.29
N GLU A 100 19.14 5.01 -18.15
CA GLU A 100 20.04 3.93 -17.72
C GLU A 100 19.20 2.77 -17.14
N GLN A 101 19.37 1.56 -17.67
CA GLN A 101 18.71 0.37 -17.14
C GLN A 101 19.35 -0.02 -15.80
N VAL A 102 18.56 -0.03 -14.74
CA VAL A 102 18.98 -0.33 -13.37
C VAL A 102 18.78 -1.81 -13.05
N ALA A 103 17.62 -2.36 -13.42
CA ALA A 103 17.28 -3.76 -13.17
C ALA A 103 16.35 -4.29 -14.26
N GLU A 104 16.39 -5.60 -14.49
CA GLU A 104 15.45 -6.30 -15.37
C GLU A 104 15.01 -7.60 -14.70
N LEU A 105 13.70 -7.71 -14.51
CA LEU A 105 13.04 -8.77 -13.80
C LEU A 105 12.10 -9.51 -14.76
N HIS A 106 12.22 -10.83 -14.79
CA HIS A 106 11.39 -11.74 -15.57
C HIS A 106 10.55 -12.61 -14.65
N PHE A 107 9.36 -12.97 -15.13
CA PHE A 107 8.47 -13.86 -14.40
C PHE A 107 7.54 -14.60 -15.34
N GLU A 108 7.03 -15.72 -14.87
CA GLU A 108 5.87 -16.34 -15.51
C GLU A 108 4.59 -15.57 -15.17
N LEU A 109 3.79 -15.28 -16.19
CA LEU A 109 2.46 -14.69 -16.09
C LEU A 109 1.54 -15.67 -15.36
N LEU A 110 0.84 -15.15 -14.36
CA LEU A 110 -0.11 -15.92 -13.58
C LEU A 110 -1.34 -16.23 -14.45
N PRO A 111 -1.79 -17.49 -14.52
CA PRO A 111 -3.07 -17.79 -15.14
C PRO A 111 -4.22 -17.14 -14.32
N PRO A 112 -5.37 -16.83 -14.93
CA PRO A 112 -6.47 -16.11 -14.28
C PRO A 112 -6.90 -16.68 -12.91
N ASN A 113 -6.90 -18.00 -12.78
CA ASN A 113 -7.28 -18.73 -11.56
C ASN A 113 -6.22 -18.70 -10.45
N GLU A 114 -4.97 -18.30 -10.74
CA GLU A 114 -3.89 -18.20 -9.74
C GLU A 114 -3.69 -16.78 -9.22
N ILE A 115 -4.26 -15.77 -9.88
CA ILE A 115 -4.11 -14.36 -9.52
C ILE A 115 -4.61 -14.10 -8.09
N VAL A 116 -5.80 -14.60 -7.75
CA VAL A 116 -6.36 -14.47 -6.39
C VAL A 116 -5.49 -15.19 -5.36
N ALA A 117 -4.96 -16.37 -5.71
CA ALA A 117 -4.08 -17.13 -4.83
C ALA A 117 -2.76 -16.40 -4.58
N ALA A 118 -2.19 -15.76 -5.61
CA ALA A 118 -0.97 -14.96 -5.50
C ALA A 118 -1.18 -13.72 -4.63
N ILE A 119 -2.27 -12.98 -4.82
CA ILE A 119 -2.63 -11.83 -3.96
C ILE A 119 -2.80 -12.30 -2.51
N SER A 120 -3.48 -13.44 -2.30
CA SER A 120 -3.67 -14.01 -0.97
C SER A 120 -2.34 -14.47 -0.33
N LYS A 121 -1.38 -14.98 -1.12
CA LYS A 121 -0.04 -15.33 -0.64
C LYS A 121 0.70 -14.09 -0.14
N LEU A 122 0.53 -12.94 -0.79
CA LEU A 122 1.13 -11.68 -0.35
C LEU A 122 0.58 -11.20 0.98
N ASP A 123 -0.75 -11.19 1.13
CA ASP A 123 -1.37 -10.82 2.41
C ASP A 123 -0.87 -11.73 3.54
N ARG A 124 -0.72 -13.02 3.27
CA ARG A 124 -0.12 -13.96 4.23
C ARG A 124 1.35 -13.67 4.53
N LYS A 125 2.14 -13.22 3.56
CA LYS A 125 3.55 -12.83 3.78
C LYS A 125 3.64 -11.59 4.68
N PHE A 126 2.82 -10.57 4.43
CA PHE A 126 2.74 -9.39 5.30
C PHE A 126 2.29 -9.77 6.71
N ALA A 127 1.35 -10.70 6.86
CA ALA A 127 0.93 -11.21 8.16
C ALA A 127 1.98 -12.12 8.81
N ALA A 128 2.75 -12.92 8.07
CA ALA A 128 3.73 -13.85 8.64
C ALA A 128 4.98 -13.14 9.19
N ALA A 129 5.38 -12.01 8.60
CA ALA A 129 6.41 -11.13 9.15
C ALA A 129 6.11 -10.66 10.60
N SER A 130 4.85 -10.78 11.02
CA SER A 130 4.33 -10.37 12.32
C SER A 130 4.49 -11.43 13.43
N LEU A 131 4.82 -12.69 13.09
CA LEU A 131 4.80 -13.80 14.06
C LEU A 131 6.17 -14.29 14.51
N GLY A 132 7.27 -13.98 13.84
CA GLY A 132 8.61 -14.43 14.25
C GLY A 132 8.76 -15.96 14.39
N VAL A 133 7.91 -16.76 13.73
CA VAL A 133 7.98 -18.22 13.77
C VAL A 133 7.78 -18.80 12.37
N ASP A 134 8.67 -19.72 11.99
CA ASP A 134 8.44 -20.79 11.02
C ASP A 134 7.40 -21.80 11.56
N ALA A 135 6.25 -21.30 12.02
CA ALA A 135 5.21 -22.14 12.61
C ALA A 135 4.29 -22.66 11.53
N VAL A 136 4.24 -23.99 11.43
CA VAL A 136 3.16 -24.76 10.83
C VAL A 136 1.84 -24.38 11.54
N GLY A 137 1.18 -23.35 11.03
CA GLY A 137 -0.10 -22.81 11.52
C GLY A 137 -0.37 -21.49 10.79
N ALA A 138 -1.45 -21.43 10.02
CA ALA A 138 -1.73 -20.31 9.12
C ALA A 138 -1.59 -18.92 9.80
N PRO A 139 -1.11 -17.88 9.10
CA PRO A 139 -1.05 -16.51 9.63
C PRO A 139 -2.42 -16.10 10.18
N SER A 140 -2.47 -15.73 11.46
CA SER A 140 -3.73 -15.42 12.15
C SER A 140 -4.12 -13.96 11.89
N PHE A 141 -4.90 -13.72 10.85
CA PHE A 141 -5.77 -12.54 10.81
C PHE A 141 -6.75 -12.60 11.99
N GLY A 142 -7.25 -11.44 12.44
CA GLY A 142 -8.17 -11.33 13.55
C GLY A 142 -7.64 -10.47 14.69
N LEU A 143 -8.27 -10.61 15.87
CA LEU A 143 -7.89 -9.84 17.05
C LEU A 143 -6.67 -10.44 17.74
N ARG A 144 -5.75 -9.56 18.13
CA ARG A 144 -4.63 -9.89 19.00
C ARG A 144 -4.60 -8.93 20.18
N ARG A 145 -4.18 -9.41 21.34
CA ARG A 145 -4.05 -8.64 22.57
C ARG A 145 -2.59 -8.36 22.85
N TRP A 146 -2.30 -7.12 23.23
CA TRP A 146 -1.00 -6.76 23.79
C TRP A 146 -0.84 -7.34 25.21
N ARG A 147 0.13 -8.23 25.40
CA ARG A 147 0.41 -8.85 26.71
C ARG A 147 1.91 -9.11 26.87
N GLY A 148 2.52 -8.46 27.87
CA GLY A 148 3.91 -8.75 28.25
C GLY A 148 4.91 -8.53 27.11
N GLY A 149 4.76 -7.43 26.36
CA GLY A 149 5.70 -7.06 25.30
C GLY A 149 5.45 -7.70 23.93
N ARG A 150 4.35 -8.42 23.75
CA ARG A 150 4.01 -9.11 22.49
C ARG A 150 2.52 -9.10 22.20
N LEU A 151 2.16 -9.32 20.94
CA LEU A 151 0.80 -9.54 20.49
C LEU A 151 0.44 -11.03 20.54
N VAL A 152 -0.70 -11.35 21.14
CA VAL A 152 -1.20 -12.73 21.30
C VAL A 152 -2.60 -12.86 20.70
N PRO A 153 -2.87 -13.83 19.82
CA PRO A 153 -4.21 -14.04 19.26
C PRO A 153 -5.29 -14.24 20.32
N VAL A 154 -6.46 -13.66 20.09
CA VAL A 154 -7.65 -13.79 20.95
C VAL A 154 -8.91 -13.97 20.10
N ALA A 155 -9.89 -14.71 20.63
CA ALA A 155 -11.18 -14.91 19.96
C ALA A 155 -12.11 -13.68 20.03
N GLY A 156 -11.85 -12.78 20.98
CA GLY A 156 -12.64 -11.59 21.23
C GLY A 156 -12.12 -10.80 22.45
N PRO A 157 -12.66 -9.59 22.68
CA PRO A 157 -12.31 -8.80 23.87
C PRO A 157 -12.77 -9.46 25.16
N THR A 158 -12.04 -9.23 26.24
CA THR A 158 -12.46 -9.61 27.61
C THR A 158 -13.06 -8.45 28.39
N ALA A 159 -12.63 -7.22 28.09
CA ALA A 159 -13.09 -6.01 28.73
C ALA A 159 -14.38 -5.50 28.07
N THR A 160 -15.47 -6.28 28.11
CA THR A 160 -16.69 -6.01 27.31
C THR A 160 -17.72 -5.10 27.99
N ALA A 161 -17.66 -4.91 29.31
CA ALA A 161 -18.67 -4.16 30.06
C ALA A 161 -18.57 -2.63 29.88
N LYS A 162 -19.68 -1.89 30.02
CA LYS A 162 -19.74 -0.41 29.88
C LYS A 162 -18.73 0.38 30.71
N SER A 163 -18.31 -0.14 31.86
CA SER A 163 -17.32 0.52 32.74
C SER A 163 -15.88 0.36 32.26
N LYS A 164 -15.66 -0.46 31.23
CA LYS A 164 -14.35 -0.80 30.68
C LYS A 164 -13.99 0.05 29.48
N ARG A 165 -12.68 0.12 29.21
CA ARG A 165 -12.12 0.84 28.05
C ARG A 165 -11.15 -0.03 27.28
N ILE A 166 -11.30 -0.05 25.97
CA ILE A 166 -10.46 -0.78 25.03
C ILE A 166 -9.73 0.21 24.12
N LEU A 167 -8.42 0.04 23.95
CA LEU A 167 -7.65 0.68 22.88
C LEU A 167 -7.46 -0.32 21.74
N LEU A 168 -7.95 -0.01 20.54
CA LEU A 168 -7.88 -0.88 19.36
C LEU A 168 -7.02 -0.25 18.27
N PHE A 169 -6.00 -0.97 17.78
CA PHE A 169 -5.19 -0.57 16.64
C PHE A 169 -5.63 -1.29 15.36
N VAL A 170 -5.77 -0.54 14.26
CA VAL A 170 -6.12 -1.07 12.93
C VAL A 170 -5.13 -0.56 11.88
N HIS A 171 -4.40 -1.47 11.25
CA HIS A 171 -3.28 -1.14 10.35
C HIS A 171 -3.71 -0.81 8.90
N GLY A 172 -2.77 -0.26 8.13
CA GLY A 172 -2.95 0.13 6.74
C GLY A 172 -2.62 -0.97 5.71
N THR A 173 -2.52 -0.56 4.44
CA THR A 173 -2.13 -1.44 3.32
C THR A 173 -0.66 -1.87 3.43
N PHE A 174 -0.31 -3.09 2.99
CA PHE A 174 1.07 -3.61 3.01
C PHE A 174 1.74 -3.59 4.40
N SER A 175 0.93 -3.75 5.44
CA SER A 175 1.37 -3.63 6.84
C SER A 175 0.74 -4.75 7.69
N ASN A 176 1.11 -4.79 8.97
CA ASN A 176 0.57 -5.65 10.01
C ASN A 176 0.64 -4.93 11.36
N CYS A 177 0.03 -5.48 12.40
CA CYS A 177 -0.01 -4.84 13.71
C CYS A 177 1.30 -4.92 14.51
N ASP A 178 2.23 -5.82 14.20
CA ASP A 178 3.56 -5.79 14.83
C ASP A 178 4.34 -4.58 14.34
N HIS A 179 4.35 -4.35 13.03
CA HIS A 179 4.95 -3.15 12.48
C HIS A 179 4.25 -1.88 13.01
N PHE A 180 2.92 -1.84 12.94
CA PHE A 180 2.18 -0.65 13.36
C PHE A 180 2.32 -0.35 14.87
N LEU A 181 2.09 -1.33 15.75
CA LEU A 181 2.15 -1.11 17.19
C LEU A 181 3.59 -1.19 17.71
N VAL A 182 4.32 -2.27 17.41
CA VAL A 182 5.62 -2.57 18.04
C VAL A 182 6.73 -1.72 17.44
N ASP A 183 6.87 -1.74 16.11
CA ASP A 183 8.00 -1.07 15.46
C ASP A 183 7.80 0.44 15.41
N GLU A 184 6.58 0.92 15.17
CA GLU A 184 6.28 2.34 14.97
C GLU A 184 5.77 3.02 16.25
N PHE A 185 4.58 2.64 16.74
CA PHE A 185 3.93 3.34 17.86
C PHE A 185 4.75 3.26 19.16
N LEU A 186 5.20 2.05 19.53
CA LEU A 186 5.96 1.79 20.75
C LEU A 186 7.45 2.18 20.66
N ALA A 187 7.94 2.62 19.49
CA ALA A 187 9.29 3.17 19.40
C ALA A 187 9.41 4.50 20.14
N THR A 188 8.32 5.26 20.26
CA THR A 188 8.29 6.52 21.01
C THR A 188 8.07 6.27 22.51
N LYS A 189 8.59 7.17 23.36
CA LYS A 189 8.35 7.12 24.81
C LYS A 189 6.87 7.27 25.12
N GLN A 190 6.22 8.21 24.46
CA GLN A 190 4.81 8.56 24.59
C GLN A 190 3.91 7.38 24.22
N GLY A 191 4.26 6.62 23.18
CA GLY A 191 3.49 5.46 22.75
C GLY A 191 3.54 4.34 23.79
N ARG A 192 4.74 4.10 24.35
CA ARG A 192 4.90 3.16 25.48
C ARG A 192 4.10 3.59 26.70
N GLU A 193 4.11 4.88 27.03
CA GLU A 193 3.35 5.43 28.15
C GLU A 193 1.83 5.29 27.96
N LEU A 194 1.31 5.55 26.76
CA LEU A 194 -0.11 5.41 26.47
C LEU A 194 -0.57 3.95 26.58
N VAL A 195 0.18 3.02 25.99
CA VAL A 195 -0.15 1.58 26.02
C VAL A 195 0.00 0.99 27.42
N ALA A 196 0.96 1.47 28.22
CA ALA A 196 1.13 1.06 29.61
C ALA A 196 0.16 1.78 30.58
N SER A 197 -0.61 2.76 30.11
CA SER A 197 -1.47 3.56 30.96
C SER A 197 -2.63 2.73 31.51
N LYS A 198 -3.03 3.01 32.76
CA LYS A 198 -4.21 2.40 33.39
C LYS A 198 -5.54 2.97 32.84
N ARG A 199 -5.51 3.74 31.76
CA ARG A 199 -6.68 4.34 31.11
C ARG A 199 -7.48 3.32 30.30
N PHE A 200 -6.83 2.24 29.88
CA PHE A 200 -7.42 1.17 29.10
C PHE A 200 -7.29 -0.14 29.88
N ASP A 201 -8.39 -0.88 29.97
CA ASP A 201 -8.42 -2.22 30.56
C ASP A 201 -7.83 -3.27 29.59
N GLU A 202 -7.89 -2.99 28.29
CA GLU A 202 -7.41 -3.90 27.27
C GLU A 202 -6.86 -3.13 26.06
N VAL A 203 -5.72 -3.59 25.53
CA VAL A 203 -5.13 -3.09 24.28
C VAL A 203 -5.17 -4.22 23.26
N LEU A 204 -5.87 -3.96 22.16
CA LEU A 204 -6.14 -4.89 21.08
C LEU A 204 -5.57 -4.36 19.76
N THR A 205 -5.30 -5.27 18.85
CA THR A 205 -4.98 -4.97 17.45
C THR A 205 -5.83 -5.86 16.55
N PHE A 206 -6.11 -5.41 15.33
CA PHE A 206 -6.84 -6.18 14.34
C PHE A 206 -6.02 -6.32 13.06
N ASP A 207 -5.51 -7.52 12.81
CA ASP A 207 -4.81 -7.85 11.57
C ASP A 207 -5.78 -8.35 10.52
N HIS A 208 -5.64 -7.84 9.30
CA HIS A 208 -6.54 -8.17 8.22
C HIS A 208 -5.82 -8.22 6.87
N PRO A 209 -6.32 -9.01 5.89
CA PRO A 209 -5.81 -8.93 4.52
C PRO A 209 -5.97 -7.52 3.97
N THR A 210 -4.98 -7.05 3.21
CA THR A 210 -4.95 -5.66 2.70
C THR A 210 -5.19 -5.58 1.20
N LEU A 211 -4.97 -6.68 0.47
CA LEU A 211 -5.05 -6.73 -0.99
C LEU A 211 -6.19 -7.62 -1.48
N ALA A 212 -6.27 -8.85 -0.98
CA ALA A 212 -7.23 -9.85 -1.43
C ALA A 212 -8.66 -9.51 -0.99
N VAL A 213 -8.81 -8.78 0.12
CA VAL A 213 -10.09 -8.49 0.77
C VAL A 213 -10.31 -6.98 0.85
N SER A 214 -11.54 -6.54 0.62
CA SER A 214 -11.90 -5.13 0.70
C SER A 214 -12.05 -4.67 2.17
N PRO A 215 -11.90 -3.35 2.46
CA PRO A 215 -12.13 -2.80 3.78
C PRO A 215 -13.49 -3.17 4.38
N MET A 216 -14.56 -3.16 3.58
CA MET A 216 -15.91 -3.56 4.01
C MET A 216 -15.94 -5.00 4.53
N LEU A 217 -15.34 -5.96 3.82
CA LEU A 217 -15.33 -7.36 4.25
C LEU A 217 -14.46 -7.58 5.49
N ASN A 218 -13.34 -6.86 5.62
CA ASN A 218 -12.55 -6.87 6.86
C ASN A 218 -13.34 -6.31 8.04
N ALA A 219 -14.10 -5.25 7.81
CA ALA A 219 -14.94 -4.62 8.83
C ALA A 219 -16.11 -5.50 9.27
N PHE A 220 -16.66 -6.31 8.36
CA PHE A 220 -17.64 -7.34 8.71
C PHE A 220 -17.06 -8.35 9.68
N GLU A 221 -15.81 -8.80 9.45
CA GLU A 221 -15.13 -9.71 10.39
C GLU A 221 -14.84 -9.03 11.73
N LEU A 222 -14.39 -7.76 11.72
CA LEU A 222 -14.21 -6.99 12.94
C LEU A 222 -15.52 -6.84 13.73
N SER A 223 -16.65 -6.60 13.05
CA SER A 223 -17.96 -6.51 13.72
C SER A 223 -18.36 -7.83 14.38
N ARG A 224 -18.05 -8.97 13.75
CA ARG A 224 -18.27 -10.30 14.33
C ARG A 224 -17.45 -10.51 15.60
N LEU A 225 -16.18 -10.09 15.58
CA LEU A 225 -15.25 -10.24 16.71
C LEU A 225 -15.54 -9.27 17.87
N MET A 226 -16.11 -8.10 17.57
CA MET A 226 -16.44 -7.06 18.54
C MET A 226 -17.91 -7.07 19.00
N ARG A 227 -18.69 -8.09 18.60
CA ARG A 227 -20.12 -8.19 18.91
C ARG A 227 -20.36 -8.21 20.42
N GLY A 228 -21.32 -7.42 20.89
CA GLY A 228 -21.72 -7.38 22.30
C GLY A 228 -20.74 -6.67 23.23
N VAL A 229 -19.77 -5.92 22.68
CA VAL A 229 -18.84 -5.10 23.44
C VAL A 229 -19.50 -3.77 23.78
N GLU A 230 -19.97 -3.62 25.02
CA GLU A 230 -20.56 -2.37 25.52
C GLU A 230 -19.53 -1.36 26.05
N ALA A 231 -18.29 -1.81 26.28
CA ALA A 231 -17.16 -0.99 26.70
C ALA A 231 -16.91 0.20 25.78
N GLU A 232 -16.31 1.27 26.29
CA GLU A 232 -15.79 2.34 25.42
C GLU A 232 -14.64 1.79 24.57
N VAL A 233 -14.75 1.93 23.25
CA VAL A 233 -13.67 1.52 22.34
C VAL A 233 -13.07 2.76 21.69
N CYS A 234 -11.79 2.94 21.94
CA CYS A 234 -10.94 3.96 21.36
C CYS A 234 -10.10 3.34 20.25
N VAL A 235 -10.33 3.71 19.00
CA VAL A 235 -9.61 3.18 17.84
C VAL A 235 -8.50 4.13 17.43
N VAL A 236 -7.33 3.59 17.14
CA VAL A 236 -6.25 4.27 16.41
C VAL A 236 -6.06 3.53 15.10
N ALA A 237 -6.41 4.19 14.00
CA ALA A 237 -6.37 3.60 12.67
C ALA A 237 -5.40 4.36 11.76
N HIS A 238 -4.63 3.62 10.98
CA HIS A 238 -3.69 4.18 10.01
C HIS A 238 -4.13 3.87 8.59
N SER A 239 -4.04 4.86 7.69
CA SER A 239 -4.23 4.65 6.25
C SER A 239 -5.55 3.92 5.96
N ARG A 240 -5.53 2.86 5.15
CA ARG A 240 -6.67 1.99 4.83
C ARG A 240 -7.42 1.46 6.08
N GLY A 241 -6.74 1.30 7.22
CA GLY A 241 -7.37 0.88 8.48
C GLY A 241 -8.47 1.84 8.93
N GLY A 242 -8.40 3.11 8.54
CA GLY A 242 -9.47 4.08 8.76
C GLY A 242 -10.76 3.71 8.02
N LEU A 243 -10.68 3.16 6.80
CA LEU A 243 -11.83 2.68 6.05
C LEU A 243 -12.45 1.42 6.67
N VAL A 244 -11.62 0.49 7.15
CA VAL A 244 -12.08 -0.69 7.90
C VAL A 244 -12.83 -0.25 9.15
N THR A 245 -12.24 0.68 9.90
CA THR A 245 -12.82 1.24 11.13
C THR A 245 -14.18 1.90 10.85
N ARG A 246 -14.25 2.74 9.81
CA ARG A 246 -15.50 3.41 9.43
C ARG A 246 -16.57 2.43 9.00
N TRP A 247 -16.25 1.44 8.15
CA TRP A 247 -17.24 0.42 7.79
C TRP A 247 -17.77 -0.34 9.00
N TRP A 248 -16.91 -0.66 9.97
CA TRP A 248 -17.34 -1.34 11.20
C TRP A 248 -18.27 -0.45 12.02
N LEU A 249 -17.86 0.79 12.28
CA LEU A 249 -18.61 1.71 13.13
C LEU A 249 -19.93 2.16 12.47
N GLU A 250 -19.89 2.51 11.19
CA GLU A 250 -21.01 3.13 10.47
C GLU A 250 -21.87 2.09 9.74
N GLY A 251 -21.25 1.17 9.00
CA GLY A 251 -21.97 0.24 8.12
C GLY A 251 -22.45 -1.04 8.81
N PHE A 252 -21.77 -1.49 9.86
CA PHE A 252 -22.10 -2.72 10.59
C PHE A 252 -22.56 -2.48 12.03
N GLY A 253 -22.95 -1.26 12.37
CA GLY A 253 -23.58 -0.93 13.65
C GLY A 253 -22.64 -0.86 14.85
N GLY A 254 -21.31 -0.91 14.66
CA GLY A 254 -20.36 -0.86 15.77
C GLY A 254 -20.45 0.41 16.62
N ALA A 255 -20.97 1.51 16.06
CA ALA A 255 -21.27 2.75 16.78
C ALA A 255 -22.47 2.64 17.74
N GLU A 256 -23.37 1.69 17.51
CA GLU A 256 -24.60 1.50 18.29
C GLU A 256 -24.33 0.69 19.57
N ASP A 257 -23.33 -0.19 19.56
CA ASP A 257 -22.99 -1.09 20.66
C ASP A 257 -22.45 -0.39 21.93
N GLY A 258 -21.91 0.84 21.81
CA GLY A 258 -21.32 1.54 22.95
C GLY A 258 -20.69 2.88 22.59
N PRO A 259 -19.95 3.54 23.50
CA PRO A 259 -19.17 4.73 23.19
C PRO A 259 -18.01 4.39 22.25
N ARG A 260 -17.84 5.16 21.17
CA ARG A 260 -16.79 4.95 20.17
C ARG A 260 -16.04 6.24 19.88
N LYS A 261 -14.72 6.19 19.98
CA LYS A 261 -13.80 7.23 19.52
C LYS A 261 -12.88 6.61 18.47
N ALA A 262 -12.55 7.34 17.42
CA ALA A 262 -11.59 6.86 16.43
C ALA A 262 -10.67 8.00 16.00
N VAL A 263 -9.37 7.80 16.18
CA VAL A 263 -8.33 8.64 15.60
C VAL A 263 -7.88 8.04 14.28
N LEU A 264 -8.10 8.77 13.20
CA LEU A 264 -7.82 8.38 11.82
C LEU A 264 -6.57 9.14 11.36
N VAL A 265 -5.45 8.42 11.22
CA VAL A 265 -4.14 9.00 10.89
C VAL A 265 -3.82 8.72 9.43
N GLY A 266 -3.64 9.77 8.63
CA GLY A 266 -3.33 9.63 7.19
C GLY A 266 -4.33 8.76 6.42
N SER A 267 -5.60 8.72 6.83
CA SER A 267 -6.57 7.77 6.28
C SER A 267 -7.22 8.28 4.99
N PRO A 268 -7.37 7.47 3.92
CA PRO A 268 -7.99 7.92 2.67
C PRO A 268 -9.53 7.91 2.75
N LEU A 269 -10.12 8.80 3.57
CA LEU A 269 -11.56 8.78 3.88
C LEU A 269 -12.46 9.12 2.68
N ALA A 270 -11.92 9.88 1.73
CA ALA A 270 -12.46 10.15 0.40
C ALA A 270 -11.67 9.44 -0.72
N GLY A 271 -10.90 8.41 -0.37
CA GLY A 271 -10.05 7.65 -1.28
C GLY A 271 -8.71 8.33 -1.58
N THR A 272 -7.78 7.54 -2.14
CA THR A 272 -6.50 8.03 -2.62
C THR A 272 -6.37 7.86 -4.13
N SER A 273 -5.73 8.83 -4.76
CA SER A 273 -5.36 8.78 -6.17
C SER A 273 -4.33 7.68 -6.51
N LEU A 274 -3.50 7.24 -5.54
CA LEU A 274 -2.52 6.15 -5.75
C LEU A 274 -3.16 4.79 -6.02
N ALA A 275 -4.35 4.57 -5.48
CA ALA A 275 -5.03 3.30 -5.63
C ALA A 275 -5.87 3.22 -6.92
N SER A 276 -5.81 4.26 -7.77
CA SER A 276 -6.56 4.28 -9.02
C SER A 276 -5.89 3.38 -10.08
N PRO A 277 -6.64 2.50 -10.77
CA PRO A 277 -6.07 1.58 -11.77
C PRO A 277 -5.29 2.28 -12.88
N ALA A 278 -5.72 3.49 -13.25
CA ALA A 278 -5.07 4.30 -14.28
C ALA A 278 -3.73 4.89 -13.83
N ARG A 279 -3.42 4.90 -12.52
CA ARG A 279 -2.21 5.50 -11.95
C ARG A 279 -1.33 4.50 -11.21
N ILE A 280 -1.60 3.19 -11.36
CA ILE A 280 -0.86 2.14 -10.62
C ILE A 280 0.62 2.23 -10.96
N ARG A 281 0.99 2.42 -12.23
CA ARG A 281 2.39 2.44 -12.67
C ARG A 281 3.15 3.62 -12.06
N GLU A 282 2.56 4.79 -12.13
CA GLU A 282 3.08 6.05 -11.60
C GLU A 282 3.15 6.01 -10.07
N SER A 283 2.19 5.35 -9.43
CA SER A 283 2.21 5.08 -8.00
C SER A 283 3.38 4.16 -7.62
N MET A 284 3.70 3.17 -8.47
CA MET A 284 4.86 2.31 -8.22
C MET A 284 6.17 3.07 -8.41
N ASP A 285 6.25 3.92 -9.44
CA ASP A 285 7.41 4.79 -9.65
C ASP A 285 7.62 5.68 -8.42
N LEU A 286 6.55 6.29 -7.90
CA LEU A 286 6.61 7.07 -6.66
C LEU A 286 7.15 6.23 -5.50
N LEU A 287 6.59 5.05 -5.23
CA LEU A 287 7.01 4.19 -4.11
C LEU A 287 8.47 3.73 -4.25
N THR A 288 8.91 3.37 -5.45
CA THR A 288 10.29 2.98 -5.74
C THR A 288 11.26 4.14 -5.48
N ASN A 289 10.91 5.36 -5.88
CA ASN A 289 11.76 6.53 -5.63
C ASN A 289 11.75 6.94 -4.15
N VAL A 290 10.61 6.84 -3.45
CA VAL A 290 10.52 7.08 -2.00
C VAL A 290 11.44 6.14 -1.23
N GLY A 291 11.37 4.83 -1.50
CA GLY A 291 12.23 3.89 -0.80
C GLY A 291 13.71 4.02 -1.19
N ASN A 292 14.04 4.46 -2.41
CA ASN A 292 15.41 4.81 -2.77
C ASN A 292 15.92 6.03 -1.97
N ALA A 293 15.13 7.10 -1.90
CA ALA A 293 15.50 8.31 -1.18
C ALA A 293 15.65 8.07 0.34
N LEU A 294 14.78 7.23 0.93
CA LEU A 294 14.87 6.84 2.33
C LEU A 294 16.09 5.94 2.62
N LYS A 295 16.46 5.02 1.72
CA LYS A 295 17.71 4.25 1.85
C LYS A 295 18.94 5.15 1.88
N LEU A 296 18.95 6.20 1.08
CA LEU A 296 20.06 7.17 1.01
C LEU A 296 20.15 8.06 2.26
N ALA A 297 19.04 8.25 2.98
CA ALA A 297 18.99 9.05 4.21
C ALA A 297 19.49 8.29 5.47
N GLY A 298 19.87 7.02 5.36
CA GLY A 298 20.48 6.25 6.45
C GLY A 298 19.54 5.88 7.62
N SER A 299 18.24 6.14 7.49
CA SER A 299 17.22 5.70 8.44
C SER A 299 16.98 4.19 8.28
N ALA A 300 17.23 3.43 9.36
CA ALA A 300 17.16 1.97 9.49
C ALA A 300 16.45 1.20 8.34
N ALA A 301 17.26 0.56 7.49
CA ALA A 301 16.83 -0.20 6.31
C ALA A 301 15.87 -1.37 6.59
N THR A 302 15.71 -1.78 7.86
CA THR A 302 14.88 -2.92 8.28
C THR A 302 13.38 -2.62 8.37
N ALA A 303 12.96 -1.37 8.62
CA ALA A 303 11.54 -1.03 8.76
C ALA A 303 10.78 -0.90 7.41
N PHE A 304 11.50 -0.84 6.29
CA PHE A 304 10.95 -0.42 5.00
C PHE A 304 10.94 -1.52 3.91
N ALA A 305 11.54 -2.67 4.19
CA ALA A 305 11.65 -3.77 3.23
C ALA A 305 10.29 -4.25 2.64
N PRO A 306 9.19 -4.31 3.42
CA PRO A 306 7.89 -4.74 2.88
C PRO A 306 7.32 -3.78 1.82
N PHE A 307 7.57 -2.47 1.95
CA PHE A 307 6.97 -1.44 1.10
C PHE A 307 7.67 -1.30 -0.26
N LEU A 308 8.91 -1.79 -0.38
CA LEU A 308 9.67 -1.78 -1.62
C LEU A 308 9.55 -3.09 -2.41
N ALA A 309 9.27 -4.21 -1.75
CA ALA A 309 8.96 -5.48 -2.39
C ALA A 309 7.53 -5.53 -2.96
N ALA A 310 6.56 -4.94 -2.24
CA ALA A 310 5.15 -4.93 -2.62
C ALA A 310 4.87 -4.38 -4.05
N PRO A 311 5.53 -3.29 -4.51
CA PRO A 311 5.34 -2.73 -5.84
C PRO A 311 5.64 -3.69 -6.99
N VAL A 312 6.78 -4.39 -6.93
CA VAL A 312 7.21 -5.33 -7.99
C VAL A 312 6.23 -6.47 -8.15
N VAL A 313 5.72 -6.97 -7.03
CA VAL A 313 4.77 -8.09 -7.04
C VAL A 313 3.40 -7.64 -7.53
N LEU A 314 2.96 -6.44 -7.12
CA LEU A 314 1.72 -5.85 -7.61
C LEU A 314 1.77 -5.66 -9.13
N LEU A 315 2.91 -5.24 -9.69
CA LEU A 315 3.12 -5.15 -11.13
C LEU A 315 3.07 -6.51 -11.82
N LYS A 316 3.64 -7.57 -11.24
CA LYS A 316 3.47 -8.93 -11.77
C LYS A 316 2.00 -9.35 -11.82
N VAL A 317 1.25 -9.09 -10.74
CA VAL A 317 -0.19 -9.37 -10.68
C VAL A 317 -0.93 -8.57 -11.74
N PHE A 318 -0.71 -7.26 -11.81
CA PHE A 318 -1.34 -6.36 -12.78
C PHE A 318 -1.04 -6.77 -14.22
N THR A 319 0.24 -7.04 -14.54
CA THR A 319 0.68 -7.49 -15.86
C THR A 319 0.02 -8.80 -16.25
N SER A 320 -0.11 -9.73 -15.31
CA SER A 320 -0.79 -11.02 -15.53
C SER A 320 -2.28 -10.82 -15.83
N ILE A 321 -2.96 -9.93 -15.10
CA ILE A 321 -4.37 -9.64 -15.35
C ILE A 321 -4.55 -8.94 -16.70
N THR A 322 -3.77 -7.90 -16.99
CA THR A 322 -3.84 -7.18 -18.27
C THR A 322 -3.57 -8.11 -19.46
N SER A 323 -2.59 -9.02 -19.34
CA SER A 323 -2.35 -10.06 -20.35
C SER A 323 -3.56 -10.99 -20.53
N ALA A 324 -4.16 -11.46 -19.44
CA ALA A 324 -5.37 -12.28 -19.51
C ALA A 324 -6.55 -11.53 -20.17
N LEU A 325 -6.75 -10.26 -19.83
CA LEU A 325 -7.84 -9.43 -20.36
C LEU A 325 -7.63 -9.01 -21.81
N SER A 326 -6.38 -8.85 -22.27
CA SER A 326 -6.06 -8.54 -23.68
C SER A 326 -6.61 -9.55 -24.69
N LYS A 327 -7.01 -10.73 -24.21
CA LYS A 327 -7.58 -11.82 -25.00
C LYS A 327 -9.10 -11.78 -25.08
N LEU A 328 -9.75 -10.95 -24.27
CA LEU A 328 -11.19 -10.78 -24.27
C LEU A 328 -11.57 -9.57 -25.13
N PRO A 329 -12.64 -9.65 -25.94
CA PRO A 329 -13.13 -8.53 -26.74
C PRO A 329 -13.84 -7.43 -25.91
N ILE A 330 -13.59 -7.38 -24.60
CA ILE A 330 -14.26 -6.50 -23.65
C ILE A 330 -13.24 -5.46 -23.18
N ALA A 331 -13.07 -4.39 -23.96
CA ALA A 331 -12.20 -3.28 -23.61
C ALA A 331 -12.57 -2.63 -22.26
N ASP A 332 -13.81 -2.81 -21.81
CA ASP A 332 -14.37 -2.20 -20.59
C ASP A 332 -14.39 -3.13 -19.36
N ALA A 333 -13.88 -4.37 -19.43
CA ALA A 333 -13.87 -5.30 -18.28
C ALA A 333 -12.68 -5.10 -17.32
N GLY A 334 -12.06 -3.92 -17.32
CA GLY A 334 -10.91 -3.57 -16.49
C GLY A 334 -11.29 -3.14 -15.06
N VAL A 335 -12.30 -3.75 -14.43
CA VAL A 335 -12.81 -3.29 -13.13
C VAL A 335 -12.55 -4.34 -12.04
N ALA A 336 -11.92 -3.85 -10.96
CA ALA A 336 -11.50 -4.54 -9.71
C ALA A 336 -10.14 -5.28 -9.75
N LEU A 337 -9.10 -4.61 -10.23
CA LEU A 337 -7.73 -5.09 -10.05
C LEU A 337 -7.31 -4.87 -8.59
N VAL A 338 -7.24 -5.97 -7.84
CA VAL A 338 -6.95 -6.04 -6.39
C VAL A 338 -8.05 -5.38 -5.53
N PRO A 339 -9.03 -6.16 -5.02
CA PRO A 339 -10.19 -5.63 -4.28
C PRO A 339 -9.83 -4.65 -3.15
N GLY A 340 -8.79 -4.95 -2.38
CA GLY A 340 -8.34 -4.12 -1.28
C GLY A 340 -7.80 -2.74 -1.70
N LEU A 341 -7.18 -2.63 -2.88
CA LEU A 341 -6.74 -1.37 -3.46
C LEU A 341 -7.90 -0.65 -4.16
N GLY A 342 -8.69 -1.37 -4.96
CA GLY A 342 -9.83 -0.79 -5.66
C GLY A 342 -10.82 -0.09 -4.73
N ALA A 343 -11.05 -0.65 -3.54
CA ALA A 343 -11.97 -0.08 -2.55
C ALA A 343 -11.53 1.27 -1.94
N GLN A 344 -10.24 1.60 -1.97
CA GLN A 344 -9.71 2.89 -1.49
C GLN A 344 -9.34 3.84 -2.62
N SER A 345 -9.64 3.48 -3.87
CA SER A 345 -9.38 4.31 -5.05
C SER A 345 -10.26 5.56 -5.09
N ARG A 346 -9.66 6.73 -5.29
CA ARG A 346 -10.37 8.01 -5.51
C ARG A 346 -10.81 8.16 -6.96
N VAL A 347 -11.73 7.31 -7.40
CA VAL A 347 -12.36 7.36 -8.72
C VAL A 347 -13.87 7.51 -8.59
N GLY A 348 -14.49 8.25 -9.52
CA GLY A 348 -15.92 8.61 -9.43
C GLY A 348 -16.89 7.42 -9.42
N ASN A 349 -16.44 6.22 -9.79
CA ASN A 349 -17.22 4.98 -9.82
C ASN A 349 -16.82 3.97 -8.71
N ASN A 350 -16.09 4.39 -7.67
CA ASN A 350 -15.80 3.51 -6.53
C ASN A 350 -17.05 3.35 -5.65
N HIS A 351 -17.86 2.33 -5.94
CA HIS A 351 -19.10 2.09 -5.22
C HIS A 351 -18.92 1.76 -3.72
N GLU A 352 -17.82 1.11 -3.31
CA GLU A 352 -17.59 0.85 -1.89
C GLU A 352 -17.41 2.15 -1.12
N LEU A 353 -16.55 3.04 -1.61
CA LEU A 353 -16.32 4.35 -0.99
C LEU A 353 -17.55 5.25 -1.06
N LEU A 354 -18.23 5.29 -2.21
CA LEU A 354 -19.47 6.07 -2.36
C LEU A 354 -20.54 5.62 -1.37
N ARG A 355 -20.67 4.30 -1.14
CA ARG A 355 -21.61 3.76 -0.16
C ARG A 355 -21.20 4.15 1.25
N LEU A 356 -19.94 3.94 1.64
CA LEU A 356 -19.45 4.29 2.97
C LEU A 356 -19.70 5.77 3.30
N ARG A 357 -19.40 6.67 2.35
CA ARG A 357 -19.56 8.11 2.54
C ARG A 357 -21.02 8.59 2.57
N ALA A 358 -21.95 7.75 2.11
CA ALA A 358 -23.38 7.97 2.18
C ALA A 358 -24.04 7.33 3.42
N VAL A 359 -23.34 6.45 4.15
CA VAL A 359 -23.89 5.84 5.38
C VAL A 359 -24.11 6.91 6.45
N ARG A 360 -25.24 6.79 7.14
CA ARG A 360 -25.64 7.64 8.26
C ARG A 360 -25.98 6.74 9.46
N PRO A 361 -25.05 6.49 10.39
CA PRO A 361 -25.41 5.73 11.59
C PRO A 361 -26.33 6.57 12.48
N ASN A 362 -27.22 5.92 13.22
CA ASN A 362 -28.11 6.60 14.19
C ASN A 362 -27.32 7.32 15.29
N LYS A 363 -26.12 6.81 15.57
CA LYS A 363 -25.16 7.37 16.51
C LYS A 363 -23.80 7.52 15.83
N LEU A 364 -23.29 8.75 15.78
CA LEU A 364 -21.98 9.03 15.21
C LEU A 364 -20.87 8.76 16.24
N PRO A 365 -19.80 8.04 15.87
CA PRO A 365 -18.57 8.01 16.64
C PRO A 365 -17.95 9.41 16.76
N SER A 366 -17.15 9.63 17.81
CA SER A 366 -16.26 10.80 17.85
C SER A 366 -15.04 10.54 16.97
N TYR A 367 -15.00 11.17 15.80
CA TYR A 367 -13.88 11.08 14.88
C TYR A 367 -12.86 12.20 15.10
N PHE A 368 -11.59 11.80 15.13
CA PHE A 368 -10.43 12.68 15.20
C PHE A 368 -9.49 12.38 14.04
N VAL A 369 -8.80 13.40 13.53
CA VAL A 369 -7.89 13.26 12.38
C VAL A 369 -6.51 13.81 12.70
N VAL A 370 -5.49 13.07 12.25
CA VAL A 370 -4.11 13.55 12.11
C VAL A 370 -3.75 13.52 10.64
N ARG A 371 -3.29 14.65 10.10
CA ARG A 371 -2.95 14.81 8.67
C ARG A 371 -1.62 15.55 8.48
N SER A 372 -1.05 15.42 7.29
CA SER A 372 0.21 16.06 6.88
C SER A 372 0.16 16.37 5.38
N ASN A 373 0.83 17.43 4.97
CA ASN A 373 1.23 17.65 3.60
C ASN A 373 2.76 17.54 3.51
N PHE A 374 3.26 16.48 2.88
CA PHE A 374 4.69 16.24 2.74
C PHE A 374 5.27 16.98 1.53
N GLU A 375 6.26 17.83 1.79
CA GLU A 375 6.95 18.62 0.79
C GLU A 375 8.43 18.77 1.16
N PRO A 376 9.29 17.82 0.73
CA PRO A 376 10.71 17.89 1.06
C PRO A 376 11.42 18.89 0.14
N ALA A 377 12.31 19.70 0.74
CA ALA A 377 13.11 20.70 0.05
C ALA A 377 14.35 20.13 -0.64
N ASP A 378 14.74 18.90 -0.28
CA ASP A 378 16.01 18.30 -0.69
C ASP A 378 16.06 17.86 -2.16
N VAL A 379 17.24 18.03 -2.76
CA VAL A 379 17.51 17.72 -4.17
C VAL A 379 17.26 16.25 -4.51
N GLY A 380 17.56 15.33 -3.60
CA GLY A 380 17.34 13.88 -3.76
C GLY A 380 15.88 13.46 -3.77
N TRP A 381 14.98 14.36 -3.37
CA TRP A 381 13.55 14.11 -3.34
C TRP A 381 12.80 14.75 -4.51
N LYS A 382 13.45 15.57 -5.36
CA LYS A 382 12.79 16.32 -6.46
C LYS A 382 11.86 15.51 -7.36
N PHE A 383 12.03 14.19 -7.45
CA PHE A 383 11.08 13.28 -8.12
C PHE A 383 9.63 13.48 -7.66
N TRP A 384 9.38 13.76 -6.36
CA TRP A 384 8.01 13.92 -5.84
C TRP A 384 7.25 15.05 -6.54
N ARG A 385 7.95 16.09 -7.02
CA ARG A 385 7.34 17.23 -7.72
C ARG A 385 6.70 16.81 -9.04
N LEU A 386 7.24 15.76 -9.68
CA LEU A 386 6.70 15.22 -10.93
C LEU A 386 5.37 14.47 -10.73
N PHE A 387 5.00 14.17 -9.47
CA PHE A 387 3.77 13.45 -9.14
C PHE A 387 2.66 14.38 -8.60
N ARG A 388 2.85 15.71 -8.61
CA ARG A 388 1.84 16.72 -8.24
C ARG A 388 1.50 17.66 -9.41
N LYS A 389 0.28 18.20 -9.40
CA LYS A 389 -0.27 19.00 -10.53
C LYS A 389 0.40 20.37 -10.72
N ASP A 390 1.01 20.94 -9.69
CA ASP A 390 1.21 22.40 -9.67
C ASP A 390 2.41 22.98 -10.42
N GLN A 391 3.33 22.21 -11.05
CA GLN A 391 4.33 22.81 -11.95
C GLN A 391 4.85 21.88 -13.07
N LEU A 392 4.26 22.01 -14.26
CA LEU A 392 4.88 22.31 -15.56
C LEU A 392 3.86 21.98 -16.65
N ALA A 393 3.38 23.01 -17.34
CA ALA A 393 2.38 22.97 -18.39
C ALA A 393 2.91 22.37 -19.72
N ASP A 394 3.87 21.45 -19.68
CA ASP A 394 4.36 20.75 -20.86
C ASP A 394 4.03 19.25 -20.78
N ALA A 395 2.89 18.95 -21.43
CA ALA A 395 2.56 17.72 -22.13
C ALA A 395 2.94 16.36 -21.48
N ALA A 396 1.90 15.69 -20.96
CA ALA A 396 1.77 14.23 -20.90
C ALA A 396 2.70 13.46 -19.93
N VAL A 397 3.00 14.01 -18.74
CA VAL A 397 3.48 13.21 -17.60
C VAL A 397 2.40 13.14 -16.52
N ASP A 398 1.96 11.92 -16.27
CA ASP A 398 0.77 11.55 -15.50
C ASP A 398 0.83 11.98 -14.02
N THR A 399 0.07 13.02 -13.68
CA THR A 399 -0.09 13.53 -12.32
C THR A 399 -0.75 12.49 -11.40
N VAL A 400 -0.07 12.03 -10.34
CA VAL A 400 -0.65 11.08 -9.36
C VAL A 400 -1.55 11.78 -8.36
N PHE A 401 -1.19 12.98 -7.89
CA PHE A 401 -2.00 13.74 -6.94
C PHE A 401 -2.47 15.08 -7.51
N PRO A 402 -3.77 15.39 -7.43
CA PRO A 402 -4.29 16.71 -7.81
C PRO A 402 -3.78 17.87 -6.94
N GLY A 403 -3.24 17.61 -5.74
CA GLY A 403 -2.78 18.64 -4.80
C GLY A 403 -1.93 18.11 -3.63
N GLU A 404 -2.09 18.71 -2.45
CA GLU A 404 -1.40 18.35 -1.20
C GLU A 404 -1.60 16.88 -0.82
N ASN A 405 -0.54 16.23 -0.33
CA ASN A 405 -0.57 14.82 0.05
C ASN A 405 0.60 14.43 0.97
N ASP A 406 0.52 13.26 1.60
CA ASP A 406 1.57 12.70 2.45
C ASP A 406 2.44 11.63 1.76
N LEU A 407 2.50 11.64 0.42
CA LEU A 407 3.02 10.59 -0.50
C LEU A 407 2.07 9.44 -0.80
N VAL A 408 1.00 9.23 -0.04
CA VAL A 408 0.07 8.12 -0.30
C VAL A 408 -1.37 8.58 -0.37
N VAL A 409 -1.76 9.59 0.39
CA VAL A 409 -3.15 10.05 0.51
C VAL A 409 -3.20 11.56 0.31
N ASP A 410 -4.16 11.99 -0.49
CA ASP A 410 -4.49 13.41 -0.65
C ASP A 410 -4.86 14.02 0.72
N THR A 411 -4.27 15.16 1.09
CA THR A 411 -4.51 15.79 2.41
C THR A 411 -5.99 16.09 2.62
N GLU A 412 -6.68 16.60 1.58
CA GLU A 412 -8.13 16.83 1.59
C GLU A 412 -8.95 15.54 1.78
N SER A 413 -8.39 14.38 1.44
CA SER A 413 -9.06 13.10 1.68
C SER A 413 -9.07 12.72 3.15
N MET A 414 -8.20 13.28 3.99
CA MET A 414 -7.98 12.78 5.35
C MET A 414 -9.06 13.22 6.34
N ASP A 415 -9.81 14.28 6.02
CA ASP A 415 -10.93 14.78 6.81
C ASP A 415 -12.27 14.83 6.05
N ASP A 416 -12.29 14.42 4.78
CA ASP A 416 -13.50 14.33 3.96
C ASP A 416 -14.22 12.97 4.14
N VAL A 417 -15.10 12.92 5.15
CA VAL A 417 -15.75 11.67 5.61
C VAL A 417 -17.11 11.43 4.96
N PHE A 418 -17.90 12.47 4.78
CA PHE A 418 -19.30 12.39 4.37
C PHE A 418 -19.56 13.27 3.16
N THR A 419 -20.40 12.80 2.24
CA THR A 419 -20.78 13.60 1.06
C THR A 419 -21.75 14.72 1.40
N ASP A 420 -22.58 14.56 2.42
CA ASP A 420 -23.53 15.60 2.84
C ASP A 420 -22.92 16.44 3.98
N ALA A 421 -22.81 17.74 3.69
CA ALA A 421 -22.15 18.76 4.48
C ALA A 421 -22.87 19.10 5.80
N SER A 422 -24.10 18.63 5.99
CA SER A 422 -24.84 18.81 7.24
C SER A 422 -24.29 17.97 8.40
N VAL A 423 -23.51 16.92 8.09
CA VAL A 423 -22.90 16.09 9.14
C VAL A 423 -21.57 16.69 9.59
N PRO A 424 -21.35 16.82 10.91
CA PRO A 424 -20.11 17.36 11.45
C PRO A 424 -18.88 16.65 10.88
N ARG A 425 -17.91 17.44 10.45
CA ARG A 425 -16.59 16.92 10.06
C ARG A 425 -15.85 16.38 11.29
N PRO A 426 -14.93 15.42 11.12
CA PRO A 426 -14.03 15.01 12.18
C PRO A 426 -13.27 16.19 12.77
N LYS A 427 -12.95 16.11 14.06
CA LYS A 427 -12.07 17.09 14.70
C LYS A 427 -10.63 16.83 14.28
N ILE A 428 -10.00 17.77 13.60
CA ILE A 428 -8.56 17.71 13.35
C ILE A 428 -7.85 17.98 14.67
N ILE A 429 -7.18 16.96 15.22
CA ILE A 429 -6.47 17.06 16.50
C ILE A 429 -5.01 17.44 16.30
N HIS A 430 -4.47 17.17 15.11
CA HIS A 430 -3.17 17.64 14.70
C HIS A 430 -3.07 17.74 13.18
N ASP A 431 -2.50 18.86 12.71
CA ASP A 431 -2.20 19.10 11.31
C ASP A 431 -0.73 19.53 11.23
N PHE A 432 0.10 18.70 10.60
CA PHE A 432 1.50 19.04 10.39
C PHE A 432 1.69 20.14 9.33
N GLY A 433 0.63 20.49 8.59
CA GLY A 433 0.70 21.40 7.47
C GLY A 433 1.70 20.94 6.41
N THR A 434 2.17 21.87 5.59
CA THR A 434 3.25 21.63 4.63
C THR A 434 4.59 21.50 5.35
N ASN A 435 5.22 20.34 5.27
CA ASN A 435 6.47 20.07 5.98
C ASN A 435 7.36 19.05 5.26
N PRO A 436 8.69 19.07 5.50
CA PRO A 436 9.63 18.22 4.78
C PRO A 436 9.93 16.88 5.47
N THR A 437 9.28 16.56 6.60
CA THR A 437 9.70 15.43 7.46
C THR A 437 8.62 14.39 7.70
N VAL A 438 7.35 14.77 7.74
CA VAL A 438 6.23 13.90 8.10
C VAL A 438 5.50 13.44 6.85
N HIS A 439 5.65 12.15 6.57
CA HIS A 439 5.05 11.47 5.42
C HIS A 439 4.27 10.25 5.88
N HIS A 440 3.55 9.61 4.96
CA HIS A 440 2.52 8.62 5.26
C HIS A 440 2.94 7.49 6.21
N ILE A 441 4.21 7.07 6.13
CA ILE A 441 4.72 5.89 6.84
C ILE A 441 5.47 6.23 8.13
N ASN A 442 5.57 7.50 8.54
CA ASN A 442 6.31 7.88 9.75
C ASN A 442 5.50 8.69 10.76
N TYR A 443 4.17 8.81 10.60
CA TYR A 443 3.30 9.55 11.53
C TYR A 443 3.50 9.14 12.99
N PHE A 444 3.58 7.84 13.26
CA PHE A 444 3.66 7.31 14.63
C PHE A 444 5.06 7.37 15.25
N ARG A 445 6.08 7.76 14.46
CA ARG A 445 7.40 8.16 14.98
C ARG A 445 7.41 9.59 15.51
N GLN A 446 6.43 10.40 15.11
CA GLN A 446 6.33 11.80 15.55
C GLN A 446 5.71 11.84 16.94
N ARG A 447 6.36 12.55 17.86
CA ARG A 447 5.86 12.73 19.23
C ARG A 447 4.49 13.40 19.22
N GLU A 448 4.32 14.40 18.36
CA GLU A 448 3.14 15.24 18.21
C GLU A 448 1.91 14.42 17.85
N THR A 449 2.06 13.42 16.98
CA THR A 449 0.99 12.46 16.65
C THR A 449 0.53 11.70 17.90
N ILE A 450 1.47 11.18 18.69
CA ILE A 450 1.15 10.37 19.87
C ILE A 450 0.55 11.22 20.98
N ASP A 451 1.09 12.41 21.22
CA ASP A 451 0.56 13.37 22.19
C ASP A 451 -0.86 13.80 21.81
N ALA A 452 -1.14 14.05 20.52
CA ALA A 452 -2.48 14.35 20.03
C ALA A 452 -3.46 13.17 20.23
N ILE A 453 -3.03 11.94 19.89
CA ILE A 453 -3.84 10.72 20.13
C ILE A 453 -4.17 10.58 21.61
N ALA A 454 -3.18 10.73 22.49
CA ALA A 454 -3.36 10.59 23.93
C ALA A 454 -4.30 11.64 24.52
N GLY A 455 -4.34 12.86 23.95
CA GLY A 455 -5.26 13.91 24.36
C GLY A 455 -6.69 13.76 23.83
N ALA A 456 -6.87 13.06 22.69
CA ALA A 456 -8.17 12.87 22.06
C ALA A 456 -8.96 11.66 22.60
N LEU A 457 -8.25 10.59 22.92
CA LEU A 457 -8.79 9.40 23.57
C LEU A 457 -8.94 9.68 25.06
#